data_AF-A0AAU2U687-F1
#
_entry.id   AF-A0AAU2U687-F1
#
_cell.length_a   1.000
_cell.length_b   1.000
_cell.length_c   1.000
_cell.angle_alpha   90.00
_cell.angle_beta   90.00
_cell.angle_gamma   90.00
#
_symmetry.space_group_name_H-M   'P 1'
#
loop_
_entity.id
_entity.type
_entity.pdbx_description
1 polymer ?
#
loop_
_entity_poly.entity_id
_entity_poly.type
_entity_poly.pdbx_seq_one_letter_code
_entity_poly.pdbx_strand_id
1 'polypeptide(L)'
;MEIAEALRVHRSQAGRGLLHLGLARMVRRKTKGLYQLNPMLSGFRTPAEHKAAVDSMSEDDWLDVEDFQERYERALARHEEEVRLRTLERKHGKTAAAPGVADLSAARRRGRRS
;
A
#
# COMPACT_ATOMS: atom_id res chain seq x y z
N MET A 1 10.03 10.50 6.43
CA MET A 1 10.13 9.30 5.57
C MET A 1 11.33 9.56 4.73
N GLU A 2 12.40 8.81 4.94
CA GLU A 2 13.72 9.09 4.38
C GLU A 2 13.70 9.30 2.86
N ILE A 3 12.99 8.45 2.12
CA ILE A 3 12.85 8.57 0.66
C ILE A 3 12.26 9.93 0.22
N ALA A 4 11.28 10.47 0.95
CA ALA A 4 10.68 11.77 0.61
C ALA A 4 11.65 12.92 0.86
N GLU A 5 12.43 12.82 1.94
CA GLU A 5 13.43 13.82 2.32
C GLU A 5 14.58 13.82 1.31
N ALA A 6 15.08 12.65 0.92
CA ALA A 6 16.12 12.48 -0.09
C ALA A 6 15.68 13.02 -1.46
N LEU A 7 14.44 12.77 -1.86
CA LEU A 7 13.88 13.24 -3.14
C LEU A 7 13.36 14.68 -3.08
N ARG A 8 13.35 15.33 -1.91
CA ARG A 8 12.79 16.68 -1.68
C ARG A 8 11.34 16.82 -2.18
N VAL A 9 10.53 15.78 -1.98
CA VAL A 9 9.11 15.75 -2.35
C VAL A 9 8.22 15.59 -1.13
N HIS A 10 6.93 15.87 -1.28
CA HIS A 10 5.99 15.62 -0.20
C HIS A 10 5.85 14.11 0.09
N ARG A 11 5.64 13.75 1.36
CA ARG A 11 5.49 12.34 1.79
C ARG A 11 4.40 11.59 1.02
N SER A 12 3.29 12.28 0.70
CA SER A 12 2.21 11.67 -0.09
C SER A 12 2.60 11.39 -1.55
N GLN A 13 3.45 12.24 -2.15
CA GLN A 13 3.93 12.04 -3.53
C GLN A 13 4.87 10.84 -3.59
N ALA A 14 5.85 10.78 -2.68
CA ALA A 14 6.75 9.62 -2.61
C ALA A 14 6.00 8.33 -2.23
N GLY A 15 4.97 8.40 -1.38
CA GLY A 15 4.10 7.26 -1.09
C GLY A 15 3.34 6.75 -2.32
N ARG A 16 2.77 7.67 -3.13
CA ARG A 16 2.11 7.31 -4.40
C ARG A 16 3.11 6.74 -5.41
N GLY A 17 4.30 7.33 -5.54
CA GLY A 17 5.34 6.82 -6.41
C GLY A 17 5.75 5.38 -6.03
N LEU A 18 6.01 5.13 -4.73
CA LEU A 18 6.35 3.80 -4.23
C LEU A 18 5.22 2.78 -4.42
N LEU A 19 3.96 3.21 -4.33
CA LEU A 19 2.81 2.37 -4.66
C LEU A 19 2.86 1.95 -6.13
N HIS A 20 3.00 2.89 -7.07
CA HIS A 20 3.04 2.57 -8.50
C HIS A 20 4.25 1.70 -8.86
N LEU A 21 5.43 2.00 -8.31
CA LEU A 21 6.62 1.16 -8.49
C LEU A 21 6.42 -0.26 -7.93
N GLY A 22 5.66 -0.41 -6.84
CA GLY A 22 5.30 -1.70 -6.28
C GLY A 22 4.33 -2.48 -7.17
N LEU A 23 3.30 -1.81 -7.69
CA LEU A 23 2.34 -2.40 -8.65
C LEU A 23 3.03 -2.83 -9.95
N ALA A 24 4.05 -2.10 -10.37
CA ALA A 24 4.89 -2.42 -11.53
C ALA A 24 6.01 -3.44 -11.22
N ARG A 25 6.05 -4.05 -10.02
CA ARG A 25 7.05 -5.04 -9.58
C ARG A 25 8.51 -4.55 -9.60
N MET A 26 8.73 -3.24 -9.71
CA MET A 26 10.06 -2.62 -9.72
C MET A 26 10.65 -2.50 -8.31
N VAL A 27 9.81 -2.41 -7.29
CA VAL A 27 10.21 -2.39 -5.88
C VAL A 27 9.33 -3.31 -5.05
N ARG A 28 9.90 -3.92 -4.01
CA ARG A 28 9.16 -4.69 -3.00
C ARG A 28 9.37 -4.10 -1.62
N ARG A 29 8.30 -4.00 -0.86
CA ARG A 29 8.40 -3.58 0.54
C ARG A 29 8.91 -4.74 1.39
N LYS A 30 10.04 -4.55 2.06
CA LYS A 30 10.59 -5.55 3.01
C LYS A 30 10.01 -5.35 4.40
N THR A 31 10.02 -4.12 4.88
CA THR A 31 9.44 -3.74 6.18
C THR A 31 8.86 -2.33 6.09
N LYS A 32 8.44 -1.74 7.22
CA LYS A 32 7.95 -0.36 7.23
C LYS A 32 9.09 0.62 6.93
N GLY A 33 8.99 1.28 5.78
CA GLY A 33 9.96 2.27 5.32
C GLY A 33 11.15 1.70 4.54
N LEU A 34 11.35 0.38 4.53
CA LEU A 34 12.41 -0.27 3.78
C LEU A 34 11.85 -0.95 2.52
N TYR A 35 12.38 -0.52 1.38
CA TYR A 35 12.05 -1.06 0.05
C TYR A 35 13.30 -1.65 -0.57
N GLN A 36 13.13 -2.75 -1.30
CA GLN A 36 14.19 -3.36 -2.10
C GLN A 36 13.82 -3.23 -3.57
N LEU A 37 14.80 -2.87 -4.40
CA LEU A 37 14.65 -2.89 -5.85
C LEU A 37 14.50 -4.32 -6.37
N ASN A 38 13.85 -4.46 -7.52
CA ASN A 38 13.87 -5.69 -8.31
C ASN A 38 15.33 -6.03 -8.68
N PRO A 39 15.75 -7.30 -8.58
CA PRO A 39 17.08 -7.74 -9.01
C PRO A 39 17.51 -7.21 -10.39
N MET A 40 16.61 -7.17 -11.38
CA MET A 40 16.91 -6.69 -12.73
C MET A 40 17.25 -5.20 -12.82
N LEU A 41 16.90 -4.41 -11.79
CA LEU A 41 17.21 -2.98 -11.69
C LEU A 41 18.29 -2.68 -10.63
N SER A 42 18.71 -3.70 -9.89
CA SER A 42 19.58 -3.54 -8.73
C SER A 42 21.05 -3.48 -9.15
N GLY A 43 21.82 -2.60 -8.52
CA GLY A 43 23.27 -2.61 -8.63
C GLY A 43 23.88 -3.72 -7.78
N PHE A 44 24.55 -4.68 -8.40
CA PHE A 44 25.36 -5.70 -7.72
C PHE A 44 26.85 -5.43 -7.90
N ARG A 45 27.69 -6.02 -7.04
CA ARG A 45 29.14 -5.82 -7.11
C ARG A 45 29.76 -6.63 -8.22
N THR A 46 29.16 -7.78 -8.56
CA THR A 46 29.63 -8.63 -9.64
C THR A 46 28.48 -9.09 -10.56
N PRO A 47 28.78 -9.41 -11.83
CA PRO A 47 27.80 -10.01 -12.73
C PRO A 47 27.25 -11.36 -12.22
N ALA A 48 28.06 -12.15 -11.52
CA ALA A 48 27.66 -13.43 -10.96
C ALA A 48 26.60 -13.27 -9.85
N GLU A 49 26.77 -12.28 -8.96
CA GLU A 49 25.77 -11.94 -7.95
C GLU A 49 24.46 -11.46 -8.60
N HIS A 50 24.56 -10.63 -9.64
CA HIS A 50 23.38 -10.16 -10.37
C HIS A 50 22.63 -11.34 -11.00
N LYS A 51 23.34 -12.22 -11.71
CA LYS A 51 22.74 -13.40 -12.34
C LYS A 51 22.08 -14.30 -11.30
N ALA A 52 22.76 -14.61 -10.19
CA ALA A 52 22.18 -15.43 -9.13
C ALA A 52 20.91 -14.81 -8.53
N ALA A 53 20.88 -13.48 -8.37
CA ALA A 53 19.71 -12.78 -7.87
C ALA A 53 18.53 -12.83 -8.85
N VAL A 54 18.78 -12.66 -10.16
CA VAL A 54 17.75 -12.79 -11.20
C VAL A 54 17.26 -14.22 -11.33
N ASP A 55 18.16 -15.21 -11.31
CA ASP A 55 17.79 -16.64 -11.40
C ASP A 55 16.95 -17.11 -10.19
N SER A 56 17.11 -16.46 -9.02
CA SER A 56 16.31 -16.75 -7.82
C SER A 56 14.93 -16.09 -7.79
N MET A 57 14.65 -15.21 -8.74
CA MET A 57 13.41 -14.44 -8.82
C MET A 57 12.35 -15.24 -9.59
N SER A 58 11.08 -15.11 -9.19
CA SER A 58 9.96 -15.67 -9.96
C SER A 58 9.89 -15.02 -11.35
N GLU A 59 9.56 -15.80 -12.38
CA GLU A 59 9.27 -15.28 -13.73
C GLU A 59 8.11 -14.28 -13.73
N ASP A 60 7.20 -14.39 -12.77
CA ASP A 60 6.17 -13.37 -12.57
C ASP A 60 6.80 -12.00 -12.27
N ASP A 61 7.90 -11.96 -11.52
CA ASP A 61 8.56 -10.71 -11.11
C ASP A 61 9.53 -10.17 -12.17
N TRP A 62 9.63 -10.81 -13.33
CA TRP A 62 10.44 -10.32 -14.45
C TRP A 62 9.84 -9.06 -15.06
N LEU A 63 10.72 -8.16 -15.49
CA LEU A 63 10.38 -6.85 -16.05
C LEU A 63 10.50 -6.81 -17.57
N ASP A 64 11.31 -7.70 -18.16
CA ASP A 64 11.57 -7.82 -19.59
C ASP A 64 10.60 -8.79 -20.27
N VAL A 65 9.31 -8.61 -19.97
CA VAL A 65 8.21 -9.42 -20.50
C VAL A 65 7.32 -8.58 -21.40
N GLU A 66 6.80 -9.17 -22.48
CA GLU A 66 5.94 -8.46 -23.44
C GLU A 66 4.67 -7.90 -22.79
N ASP A 67 4.11 -8.64 -21.82
CA ASP A 67 2.88 -8.29 -21.10
C ASP A 67 3.12 -7.39 -19.87
N PHE A 68 4.29 -6.75 -19.75
CA PHE A 68 4.65 -5.94 -18.59
C PHE A 68 3.60 -4.85 -18.28
N GLN A 69 3.20 -4.09 -19.30
CA GLN A 69 2.21 -3.02 -19.17
C GLN A 69 0.86 -3.57 -18.70
N GLU A 70 0.42 -4.68 -19.27
CA GLU A 70 -0.86 -5.33 -18.95
C GLU A 70 -0.87 -5.89 -17.52
N ARG A 71 0.27 -6.44 -17.05
CA ARG A 71 0.45 -6.87 -15.66
C ARG A 71 0.29 -5.69 -14.70
N TYR A 72 0.90 -4.55 -15.02
CA TYR A 72 0.81 -3.33 -14.24
C TYR A 72 -0.62 -2.78 -14.19
N GLU A 73 -1.28 -2.64 -15.34
CA GLU A 73 -2.66 -2.15 -15.42
C GLU A 73 -3.63 -3.05 -14.64
N ARG A 74 -3.47 -4.38 -14.76
CA ARG A 74 -4.23 -5.35 -13.98
C ARG A 74 -3.97 -5.24 -12.48
N ALA A 75 -2.74 -4.97 -12.07
CA ALA A 75 -2.40 -4.72 -10.66
C ALA A 75 -3.02 -3.41 -10.15
N LEU A 76 -2.99 -2.35 -10.95
CA LEU A 76 -3.59 -1.07 -10.63
C LEU A 76 -5.11 -1.17 -10.48
N ALA A 77 -5.79 -1.80 -11.43
CA ALA A 77 -7.24 -2.01 -11.37
C ALA A 77 -7.67 -2.80 -10.12
N ARG A 78 -6.91 -3.86 -9.77
CA ARG A 78 -7.14 -4.60 -8.52
C ARG A 78 -6.96 -3.71 -7.28
N HIS A 79 -5.90 -2.90 -7.26
CA HIS A 79 -5.65 -1.99 -6.15
C HIS A 79 -6.77 -0.96 -5.99
N GLU A 80 -7.24 -0.38 -7.09
CA GLU A 80 -8.34 0.59 -7.10
C GLU A 80 -9.65 -0.04 -6.60
N GLU A 81 -9.96 -1.27 -7.02
CA GLU A 81 -11.14 -1.99 -6.53
C GLU A 81 -11.02 -2.31 -5.03
N GLU A 82 -9.86 -2.76 -4.55
CA GLU A 82 -9.61 -2.96 -3.11
C GLU A 82 -9.82 -1.67 -2.30
N VAL A 83 -9.34 -0.54 -2.81
CA VAL A 83 -9.53 0.78 -2.17
C VAL A 83 -11.00 1.17 -2.17
N ARG A 84 -11.73 0.91 -3.27
CA ARG A 84 -13.17 1.17 -3.38
C ARG A 84 -13.95 0.35 -2.36
N LEU A 85 -13.71 -0.96 -2.30
CA LEU A 85 -14.37 -1.87 -1.37
C LEU A 85 -14.12 -1.47 0.09
N ARG A 86 -12.86 -1.22 0.48
CA ARG A 86 -12.50 -0.75 1.83
C ARG A 86 -13.16 0.58 2.18
N THR A 87 -13.36 1.46 1.20
CA THR A 87 -14.06 2.73 1.42
C THR A 87 -15.56 2.51 1.64
N LEU A 88 -16.18 1.60 0.91
CA LEU A 88 -17.58 1.21 1.10
C LEU A 88 -17.80 0.54 2.47
N GLU A 89 -16.93 -0.39 2.86
CA GLU A 89 -16.96 -1.03 4.19
C GLU A 89 -16.89 0.00 5.31
N ARG A 90 -16.00 1.00 5.21
CA ARG A 90 -15.93 2.09 6.20
C ARG A 90 -17.19 2.94 6.25
N LYS A 91 -17.83 3.19 5.10
CA LYS A 91 -19.12 3.91 5.04
C LYS A 91 -20.22 3.08 5.68
N HIS A 92 -20.33 1.80 5.33
CA HIS A 92 -21.33 0.88 5.88
C HIS A 92 -21.13 0.60 7.37
N GLY A 93 -19.89 0.45 7.83
CA GLY A 93 -19.53 0.31 9.25
C GLY A 93 -19.80 1.58 10.07
N LYS A 94 -19.71 2.78 9.45
CA LYS A 94 -20.17 4.04 10.06
C LYS A 94 -21.69 4.18 10.11
N THR A 95 -22.42 3.67 9.12
CA THR A 95 -23.90 3.69 9.14
C THR A 95 -24.51 2.58 10.00
N ALA A 96 -23.81 1.47 10.26
CA ALA A 96 -24.21 0.49 11.27
C ALA A 96 -24.01 1.00 12.71
N ALA A 97 -23.19 2.04 12.89
CA ALA A 97 -23.05 2.80 14.13
C ALA A 97 -23.88 4.11 14.05
N ALA A 98 -25.19 3.99 13.83
CA ALA A 98 -26.14 5.11 13.94
C ALA A 98 -26.80 5.12 15.35
N PRO A 99 -27.41 6.25 15.78
CA PRO A 99 -27.20 6.91 17.06
C PRO A 99 -28.10 6.38 18.17
N GLY A 100 -27.56 6.07 19.35
CA GLY A 100 -28.40 5.60 20.47
C GLY A 100 -27.81 5.66 21.89
N VAL A 101 -26.56 6.09 22.07
CA VAL A 101 -25.92 6.09 23.41
C VAL A 101 -25.82 7.48 24.06
N ALA A 102 -26.38 8.52 23.44
CA ALA A 102 -26.32 9.88 24.00
C ALA A 102 -27.42 10.22 25.03
N ASP A 103 -28.45 9.37 25.23
CA ASP A 103 -29.61 9.74 26.07
C ASP A 103 -29.92 8.78 27.23
N LEU A 104 -28.90 8.10 27.77
CA LEU A 104 -29.04 7.32 29.02
C LEU A 104 -28.32 7.98 30.22
N SER A 105 -27.41 8.91 29.95
CA SER A 105 -26.65 9.64 30.99
C SER A 105 -27.37 10.91 31.48
N ALA A 106 -28.34 11.43 30.74
CA ALA A 106 -29.16 12.59 31.15
C ALA A 106 -30.33 12.21 32.08
N ALA A 107 -30.90 11.01 31.94
CA ALA A 107 -32.03 10.54 32.76
C ALA A 107 -31.63 10.18 34.20
N ARG A 108 -30.36 9.81 34.44
CA ARG A 108 -29.89 9.35 35.76
C ARG A 108 -29.60 10.45 36.79
N ARG A 109 -29.56 11.72 36.37
CA ARG A 109 -29.27 12.86 37.27
C ARG A 109 -30.51 13.51 37.90
N ARG A 110 -31.72 13.17 37.46
CA ARG A 110 -32.97 13.77 37.97
C ARG A 110 -33.63 13.03 39.13
N GLY A 111 -33.20 11.81 39.46
CA GLY A 111 -33.82 10.95 40.48
C GLY A 111 -33.12 10.89 41.84
N ARG A 112 -32.14 11.76 42.12
CA ARG A 112 -31.34 11.69 43.37
C ARG A 112 -31.30 13.04 44.09
N ARG A 113 -32.47 13.63 44.29
CA ARG A 113 -32.76 14.65 45.29
C ARG A 113 -34.17 14.41 45.82
N SER A 114 -34.25 13.53 46.81
CA SER A 114 -35.32 13.45 47.81
C SER A 114 -34.68 12.98 49.10
#